data_AF-A0AAC9WHL7-F1
#
_entry.id   AF-A0AAC9WHL7-F1
#
_cell.length_a   1.000
_cell.length_b   1.000
_cell.length_c   1.000
_cell.angle_alpha   90.00
_cell.angle_beta   90.00
_cell.angle_gamma   90.00
#
_symmetry.space_group_name_H-M   'P 1'
#
loop_
_entity.id
_entity.type
_entity.pdbx_description
1 polymer ?
#
loop_
_entity_poly.entity_id
_entity_poly.type
_entity_poly.pdbx_seq_one_letter_code
_entity_poly.pdbx_strand_id
1 'polypeptide(L)'
;MQKLLQEPNVHIGHNLKRLREQRNLSQYDMERELQLKGRNMARATYAHIEQGRRNIFISDLILIKEILGVNYEQFFEGLSPNIHVR
;
A
#
# COMPACT_ATOMS: atom_id res chain seq x y z
N MET A 1 -16.19 6.13 -5.12
CA MET A 1 -14.89 5.47 -4.86
C MET A 1 -14.38 5.91 -3.50
N GLN A 2 -14.13 4.98 -2.57
CA GLN A 2 -13.63 5.29 -1.22
C GLN A 2 -12.12 5.07 -1.14
N LYS A 3 -11.46 5.84 -0.28
CA LYS A 3 -10.02 5.76 -0.03
C LYS A 3 -9.75 5.56 1.44
N LEU A 4 -8.72 4.78 1.75
CA LEU A 4 -8.06 4.82 3.04
C LEU A 4 -7.11 6.02 3.02
N LEU A 5 -7.36 6.98 3.90
CA LEU A 5 -6.52 8.16 4.05
C LEU A 5 -5.24 7.79 4.79
N GLN A 6 -4.11 8.35 4.36
CA GLN A 6 -2.79 8.15 4.97
C GLN A 6 -2.35 9.47 5.61
N GLU A 7 -1.86 9.40 6.84
CA GLU A 7 -1.27 10.54 7.55
C GLU A 7 0.24 10.59 7.33
N PRO A 8 0.91 11.75 7.45
CA PRO A 8 2.36 11.85 7.26
C PRO A 8 3.20 10.90 8.14
N ASN A 9 2.74 10.61 9.36
CA ASN A 9 3.50 9.84 10.34
C ASN A 9 2.87 8.48 10.70
N VAL A 10 1.62 8.24 10.30
CA VAL A 10 0.89 6.99 10.56
C VAL A 10 0.26 6.54 9.24
N HIS A 11 0.97 5.69 8.52
CA HIS A 11 0.54 5.24 7.20
C HIS A 11 1.06 3.84 6.87
N ILE A 12 0.31 3.12 6.03
CA ILE A 12 0.63 1.73 5.67
C ILE A 12 1.75 1.63 4.63
N GLY A 13 2.14 2.75 3.99
CA GLY A 13 3.12 2.77 2.90
C GLY A 13 4.42 2.00 3.16
N HIS A 14 5.02 2.14 4.36
CA HIS A 14 6.23 1.40 4.73
C HIS A 14 6.01 -0.11 4.78
N ASN A 15 4.85 -0.55 5.28
CA ASN A 15 4.48 -1.96 5.29
C ASN A 15 4.25 -2.51 3.88
N LEU A 16 3.59 -1.75 3.00
CA LEU A 16 3.42 -2.14 1.61
C LEU A 16 4.77 -2.35 0.91
N LYS A 17 5.72 -1.42 1.12
CA LYS A 17 7.09 -1.52 0.61
C LYS A 17 7.79 -2.78 1.11
N ARG A 18 7.78 -3.01 2.43
CA ARG A 18 8.40 -4.18 3.05
C ARG A 18 7.83 -5.49 2.49
N LEU A 19 6.50 -5.61 2.42
CA LEU A 19 5.82 -6.81 1.93
C LEU A 19 6.10 -7.05 0.44
N ARG A 20 6.18 -5.98 -0.37
CA ARG A 20 6.59 -6.06 -1.77
C ARG A 20 8.02 -6.60 -1.91
N GLU A 21 8.95 -6.07 -1.12
CA GLU A 21 10.37 -6.47 -1.16
C GLU A 21 10.56 -7.91 -0.68
N GLN A 22 9.77 -8.37 0.30
CA GLN A 22 9.74 -9.79 0.71
C GLN A 22 9.28 -10.74 -0.40
N ARG A 23 8.53 -10.24 -1.39
CA ARG A 23 8.15 -10.99 -2.59
C ARG A 23 9.12 -10.81 -3.76
N ASN A 24 10.24 -10.11 -3.56
CA ASN A 24 11.22 -9.78 -4.59
C ASN A 24 10.62 -9.02 -5.79
N LEU A 25 9.55 -8.25 -5.56
CA LEU A 25 8.91 -7.46 -6.60
C LEU A 25 9.46 -6.03 -6.58
N SER A 26 9.73 -5.46 -7.75
CA SER A 26 9.97 -4.02 -7.90
C SER A 26 8.65 -3.24 -7.91
N GLN A 27 8.73 -1.91 -7.80
CA GLN A 27 7.54 -1.06 -7.98
C GLN A 27 6.97 -1.15 -9.41
N TYR A 28 7.82 -1.47 -10.39
CA TYR A 28 7.39 -1.69 -11.78
C TYR A 28 6.65 -3.03 -11.92
N ASP A 29 7.08 -4.07 -11.20
CA ASP A 29 6.36 -5.34 -11.18
C ASP A 29 4.98 -5.17 -10.57
N MET A 30 4.83 -4.37 -9.51
CA MET A 30 3.51 -4.05 -8.95
C MET A 30 2.59 -3.32 -9.93
N GLU A 31 3.10 -2.36 -10.70
CA GLU A 31 2.34 -1.71 -11.79
C GLU A 31 1.84 -2.76 -12.79
N ARG A 32 2.71 -3.68 -13.22
CA ARG A 32 2.34 -4.75 -14.16
C ARG A 32 1.28 -5.69 -13.59
N GLU A 33 1.46 -6.16 -12.35
CA GLU A 33 0.51 -7.06 -11.70
C GLU A 33 -0.87 -6.42 -11.49
N LEU A 34 -0.90 -5.14 -11.10
CA LEU A 34 -2.15 -4.38 -10.99
C LEU A 34 -2.83 -4.23 -12.37
N GLN A 35 -2.05 -3.96 -13.41
CA GLN A 35 -2.57 -3.85 -14.77
C GLN A 35 -3.16 -5.18 -15.26
N LEU A 36 -2.51 -6.31 -14.98
CA LEU A 36 -3.02 -7.66 -15.30
C LEU A 36 -4.34 -7.96 -14.59
N LYS A 37 -4.58 -7.37 -13.41
CA LYS A 37 -5.85 -7.44 -12.68
C LYS A 37 -6.86 -6.36 -13.11
N GLY A 38 -6.63 -5.66 -14.23
CA GLY A 38 -7.52 -4.64 -14.77
C GLY A 38 -7.43 -3.28 -14.08
N ARG A 39 -6.43 -3.06 -13.21
CA ARG A 39 -6.21 -1.80 -12.51
C ARG A 39 -5.03 -1.04 -13.12
N ASN A 40 -5.33 -0.03 -13.92
CA ASN A 40 -4.29 0.85 -14.46
C ASN A 40 -3.79 1.84 -13.38
N MET A 41 -2.65 1.52 -12.76
CA MET A 41 -1.96 2.38 -11.79
C MET A 41 -0.50 2.57 -12.21
N ALA A 42 -0.10 3.82 -12.47
CA ALA A 42 1.28 4.12 -12.81
C ALA A 42 2.26 3.77 -11.67
N ARG A 43 3.45 3.27 -11.98
CA ARG A 43 4.52 2.96 -10.99
C ARG A 43 4.79 4.12 -10.03
N ALA A 44 4.84 5.35 -10.54
CA ALA A 44 5.07 6.54 -9.71
C ALA A 44 3.92 6.77 -8.71
N THR A 45 2.68 6.42 -9.06
CA THR A 45 1.54 6.50 -8.13
C THR A 45 1.69 5.48 -7.02
N TYR A 46 2.05 4.24 -7.35
CA TYR A 46 2.33 3.20 -6.36
C TYR A 46 3.50 3.59 -5.44
N ALA A 47 4.59 4.13 -5.99
CA ALA A 47 5.72 4.64 -5.22
C ALA A 47 5.32 5.74 -4.22
N HIS A 48 4.42 6.66 -4.62
CA HIS A 48 3.91 7.69 -3.71
C HIS A 48 3.01 7.12 -2.61
N ILE A 49 2.30 6.02 -2.86
CA ILE A 49 1.52 5.30 -1.84
C ILE A 49 2.47 4.70 -0.81
N GLU A 50 3.55 4.04 -1.24
CA GLU A 50 4.59 3.50 -0.35
C GLU A 50 5.26 4.57 0.52
N GLN A 51 5.40 5.78 -0.01
CA GLN A 51 5.95 6.94 0.70
C GLN A 51 4.94 7.65 1.61
N GLY A 52 3.69 7.18 1.69
CA GLY A 52 2.62 7.86 2.44
C GLY A 52 2.15 9.19 1.82
N ARG A 53 2.66 9.56 0.63
CA ARG A 53 2.34 10.82 -0.06
C ARG A 53 1.03 10.78 -0.83
N ARG A 54 0.42 9.59 -1.00
CA ARG A 54 -0.86 9.40 -1.70
C ARG A 54 -1.75 8.44 -0.94
N ASN A 55 -3.02 8.79 -0.80
CA ASN A 55 -4.05 7.90 -0.27
C ASN A 55 -4.29 6.71 -1.22
N ILE A 56 -4.72 5.59 -0.66
CA ILE A 56 -4.97 4.36 -1.41
C ILE A 56 -6.47 4.13 -1.58
N PHE A 57 -6.91 3.69 -2.76
CA PHE A 57 -8.30 3.25 -2.93
C PHE A 57 -8.49 1.90 -2.26
N ILE A 58 -9.66 1.67 -1.66
CA ILE A 58 -9.96 0.39 -1.00
C ILE A 58 -9.85 -0.79 -1.99
N SER A 59 -10.28 -0.58 -3.24
CA SER A 59 -10.12 -1.58 -4.31
C SER A 59 -8.66 -1.93 -4.58
N ASP A 60 -7.76 -0.95 -4.53
CA ASP A 60 -6.32 -1.18 -4.76
C ASP A 60 -5.72 -1.98 -3.60
N LEU A 61 -6.15 -1.71 -2.37
CA LEU A 61 -5.72 -2.45 -1.19
C LEU A 61 -6.08 -3.95 -1.29
N ILE A 62 -7.27 -4.27 -1.81
CA ILE A 62 -7.72 -5.65 -2.05
C ILE A 62 -6.82 -6.33 -3.10
N LEU A 63 -6.56 -5.67 -4.23
CA LEU A 63 -5.70 -6.23 -5.28
C LEU A 63 -4.26 -6.43 -4.81
N ILE A 64 -3.71 -5.48 -4.05
CA ILE A 64 -2.36 -5.58 -3.49
C ILE A 64 -2.27 -6.75 -2.51
N LYS A 65 -3.30 -6.97 -1.68
CA LYS A 65 -3.40 -8.14 -0.80
C LYS A 65 -3.30 -9.44 -1.60
N GLU A 66 -3.99 -9.54 -2.73
CA GLU A 66 -3.96 -10.72 -3.59
C GLU A 66 -2.60 -10.92 -4.26
N ILE A 67 -2.04 -9.87 -4.86
CA ILE A 67 -0.72 -9.90 -5.53
C ILE A 67 0.37 -10.32 -4.54
N LEU A 68 0.37 -9.68 -3.37
CA LEU A 68 1.36 -9.94 -2.33
C LEU A 68 1.03 -11.17 -1.49
N GLY A 69 -0.12 -11.83 -1.67
CA GLY A 69 -0.54 -13.03 -0.94
C GLY A 69 -0.35 -12.93 0.58
N VAL A 70 -0.80 -11.83 1.18
CA VAL A 70 -0.66 -11.49 2.61
C VAL A 70 -2.02 -11.39 3.29
N ASN A 71 -2.05 -11.31 4.62
CA ASN A 71 -3.27 -10.94 5.36
C ASN A 71 -3.33 -9.43 5.57
N TYR A 72 -4.53 -8.87 5.78
CA TYR A 72 -4.72 -7.42 5.88
C TYR A 72 -4.00 -6.82 7.11
N GLU A 73 -3.88 -7.57 8.19
CA GLU A 73 -3.21 -7.16 9.43
C GLU A 73 -1.76 -6.75 9.18
N GLN A 74 -1.10 -7.37 8.20
CA GLN A 74 0.29 -7.06 7.85
C GLN A 74 0.45 -5.65 7.27
N PHE A 75 -0.61 -5.06 6.70
CA PHE A 75 -0.57 -3.68 6.23
C PHE A 75 -0.51 -2.67 7.38
N PHE A 76 -1.01 -3.05 8.55
CA PHE A 76 -1.11 -2.19 9.73
C PHE A 76 -0.12 -2.55 10.84
N GLU A 77 0.77 -3.51 10.59
CA GLU A 77 1.79 -3.98 11.54
C GLU A 77 2.65 -2.81 12.04
N GLY A 78 2.77 -2.69 13.37
CA GLY A 78 3.56 -1.64 14.02
C GLY A 78 2.98 -0.24 13.93
N LEU A 79 1.77 -0.06 13.38
CA LEU A 79 1.11 1.25 13.37
C LEU A 79 0.37 1.49 14.68
N SER A 80 0.67 2.61 15.32
CA SER A 80 -0.06 3.13 16.47
C SER A 80 -0.52 4.56 16.16
N PRO A 81 -1.76 4.94 16.52
CA PRO A 81 -2.18 6.33 16.47
C PRO A 81 -1.25 7.20 17.32
N ASN A 82 -0.78 8.32 16.78
CA ASN A 82 -0.06 9.34 17.54
C ASN A 82 -1.05 10.16 18.39
N ILE A 83 -1.82 9.49 19.23
CA ILE A 83 -2.68 10.17 20.21
C ILE A 83 -1.77 10.60 21.35
N HIS A 84 -1.30 11.84 21.28
CA HIS A 84 -0.79 12.49 22.48
C HIS A 84 -2.00 12.69 23.39
N VAL A 85 -2.19 11.74 24.31
CA VAL A 85 -3.11 11.92 25.44
C VAL A 85 -2.55 13.11 26.21
N ARG A 86 -3.25 14.24 26.13
CA ARG A 86 -3.04 15.33 27.08
C ARG A 86 -3.63 14.94 28.42
#